data_AF-A0A1G9KZV1-F1
#
_entry.id   AF-A0A1G9KZV1-F1
#
_cell.length_a   1.000
_cell.length_b   1.000
_cell.length_c   1.000
_cell.angle_alpha   90.00
_cell.angle_beta   90.00
_cell.angle_gamma   90.00
#
_symmetry.space_group_name_H-M   'P 1'
#
loop_
_entity.id
_entity.type
_entity.pdbx_description
1 polymer ?
#
loop_
_entity_poly.entity_id
_entity_poly.type
_entity_poly.pdbx_seq_one_letter_code
_entity_poly.pdbx_strand_id
1 'polypeptide(L)'
;MKEEILNEIKRLGGNTDNVKGISLQEDLAAIAFKHPLYPDHYGDELYGTDQFYEENKQLYKDDKQSFYQKLMAHFFSDHEIPYGQAFFRNSLFTPFSKGTFDFEEWNDMFVDEDEVNLTEIRKVSTDPSPDFMVIASSYGFPDQYYISLSDQNQENPTVFGTDHEVFFSEITNEGSLSDFFKRFLSKEDFLKIVENYIENEKTDK
;
A
#
# COMPACT_ATOMS: atom_id res chain seq x y z
N MET A 1 -12.00 12.73 -5.89
CA MET A 1 -10.89 11.86 -6.34
C MET A 1 -11.06 11.49 -7.81
N LYS A 2 -9.98 11.55 -8.62
CA LYS A 2 -10.06 11.25 -10.06
C LYS A 2 -10.52 9.82 -10.36
N GLU A 3 -11.30 9.69 -11.43
CA GLU A 3 -11.81 8.39 -11.91
C GLU A 3 -10.68 7.41 -12.26
N GLU A 4 -9.55 7.89 -12.79
CA GLU A 4 -8.39 7.04 -13.10
C GLU A 4 -7.85 6.28 -11.88
N ILE A 5 -7.87 6.91 -10.70
CA ILE A 5 -7.42 6.32 -9.44
C ILE A 5 -8.43 5.27 -8.98
N LEU A 6 -9.73 5.59 -9.06
CA LEU A 6 -10.79 4.67 -8.67
C LEU A 6 -10.81 3.42 -9.55
N ASN A 7 -10.56 3.58 -10.84
CA ASN A 7 -10.45 2.46 -11.78
C ASN A 7 -9.21 1.61 -11.49
N GLU A 8 -8.10 2.23 -11.13
CA GLU A 8 -6.87 1.52 -10.75
C GLU A 8 -7.06 0.72 -9.46
N ILE A 9 -7.67 1.31 -8.43
CA ILE A 9 -8.02 0.60 -7.20
C ILE A 9 -8.92 -0.62 -7.49
N LYS A 10 -9.92 -0.47 -8.37
CA LYS A 10 -10.78 -1.60 -8.78
C LYS A 10 -10.01 -2.67 -9.55
N ARG A 11 -9.08 -2.28 -10.44
CA ARG A 11 -8.18 -3.21 -11.15
C ARG A 11 -7.35 -4.04 -10.17
N LEU A 12 -6.91 -3.42 -9.08
CA LEU A 12 -6.18 -4.07 -8.00
C LEU A 12 -7.07 -4.93 -7.08
N GLY A 13 -8.40 -4.91 -7.24
CA GLY A 13 -9.33 -5.68 -6.40
C GLY A 13 -9.85 -4.94 -5.17
N GLY A 14 -9.59 -3.63 -5.08
CA GLY A 14 -10.14 -2.75 -4.04
C GLY A 14 -11.58 -2.34 -4.30
N ASN A 15 -12.26 -1.91 -3.24
CA ASN A 15 -13.62 -1.39 -3.27
C ASN A 15 -13.60 0.15 -3.15
N THR A 16 -14.31 0.83 -4.05
CA THR A 16 -14.51 2.28 -4.06
C THR A 16 -15.98 2.70 -4.12
N ASP A 17 -16.92 1.79 -3.84
CA ASP A 17 -18.37 2.02 -3.96
C ASP A 17 -18.88 3.13 -3.03
N ASN A 18 -18.16 3.38 -1.94
CA ASN A 18 -18.50 4.39 -0.94
C ASN A 18 -17.80 5.75 -1.15
N VAL A 19 -16.95 5.87 -2.18
CA VAL A 19 -16.28 7.14 -2.53
C VAL A 19 -17.30 8.10 -3.13
N LYS A 20 -17.40 9.32 -2.61
CA LYS A 20 -18.48 10.27 -2.95
C LYS A 20 -18.00 11.58 -3.55
N GLY A 21 -16.70 11.89 -3.49
CA GLY A 21 -16.15 13.16 -3.94
C GLY A 21 -16.48 14.32 -3.00
N ILE A 22 -16.75 14.05 -1.72
CA ILE A 22 -17.10 15.10 -0.74
C ILE A 22 -15.85 15.79 -0.22
N SER A 23 -14.85 15.02 0.19
CA SER A 23 -13.54 15.51 0.63
C SER A 23 -12.48 14.43 0.42
N LEU A 24 -11.20 14.83 0.34
CA LEU A 24 -10.10 13.88 0.22
C LEU A 24 -10.07 12.89 1.38
N GLN A 25 -10.29 13.36 2.61
CA GLN A 25 -10.31 12.50 3.79
C GLN A 25 -11.43 11.44 3.72
N GLU A 26 -12.66 11.86 3.40
CA GLU A 26 -13.80 10.93 3.30
C GLU A 26 -13.61 9.94 2.15
N ASP A 27 -13.08 10.40 1.02
CA ASP A 27 -12.82 9.54 -0.14
C ASP A 27 -11.74 8.50 0.18
N LEU A 28 -10.63 8.88 0.83
CA LEU A 28 -9.57 7.96 1.23
C LEU A 28 -10.06 6.93 2.27
N ALA A 29 -10.82 7.39 3.26
CA ALA A 29 -11.40 6.53 4.30
C ALA A 29 -12.41 5.51 3.74
N ALA A 30 -13.07 5.85 2.62
CA ALA A 30 -14.07 4.99 1.99
C ALA A 30 -13.48 3.86 1.15
N ILE A 31 -12.20 3.92 0.80
CA ILE A 31 -11.50 2.85 0.05
C ILE A 31 -11.25 1.66 0.98
N ALA A 32 -11.41 0.45 0.45
CA ALA A 32 -11.10 -0.77 1.19
C ALA A 32 -10.45 -1.83 0.30
N PHE A 33 -9.46 -2.52 0.84
CA PHE A 33 -8.90 -3.76 0.30
C PHE A 33 -9.11 -4.89 1.30
N LYS A 34 -9.38 -6.11 0.81
CA LYS A 34 -9.55 -7.32 1.64
C LYS A 34 -8.35 -8.27 1.55
N HIS A 35 -7.27 -7.79 0.97
CA HIS A 35 -6.06 -8.54 0.69
C HIS A 35 -4.89 -7.56 0.55
N PRO A 36 -3.66 -8.06 0.71
CA PRO A 36 -2.48 -7.25 0.45
C PRO A 36 -2.33 -6.83 -1.02
N LEU A 37 -1.43 -5.87 -1.25
CA LEU A 37 -1.03 -5.35 -2.55
C LEU A 37 0.40 -5.78 -2.86
N TYR A 38 0.61 -6.48 -3.98
CA TYR A 38 1.93 -6.94 -4.39
C TYR A 38 2.55 -5.96 -5.37
N PRO A 39 3.77 -5.45 -5.11
CA PRO A 39 4.40 -4.50 -6.01
C PRO A 39 4.85 -5.16 -7.31
N ASP A 40 5.07 -4.37 -8.35
CA ASP A 40 5.49 -4.81 -9.69
C ASP A 40 6.84 -5.54 -9.70
N HIS A 41 7.76 -5.15 -8.82
CA HIS A 41 9.04 -5.82 -8.59
C HIS A 41 8.93 -7.12 -7.77
N TYR A 42 7.73 -7.56 -7.37
CA TYR A 42 7.55 -8.88 -6.73
C TYR A 42 8.07 -10.03 -7.61
N GLY A 43 8.09 -9.85 -8.93
CA GLY A 43 8.69 -10.81 -9.85
C GLY A 43 10.19 -11.02 -9.69
N ASP A 44 10.91 -10.08 -9.08
CA ASP A 44 12.35 -10.18 -8.84
C ASP A 44 12.64 -11.16 -7.70
N GLU A 45 11.78 -11.16 -6.67
CA GLU A 45 11.88 -12.03 -5.49
C GLU A 45 10.49 -12.54 -5.08
N LEU A 46 10.17 -13.74 -5.53
CA LEU A 46 8.85 -14.39 -5.34
C LEU A 46 8.68 -14.99 -3.94
N TYR A 47 8.83 -14.15 -2.91
CA TYR A 47 8.78 -14.54 -1.51
C TYR A 47 7.56 -15.41 -1.18
N GLY A 48 7.82 -16.56 -0.54
CA GLY A 48 6.78 -17.53 -0.17
C GLY A 48 6.29 -18.43 -1.29
N THR A 49 6.54 -18.11 -2.56
CA THR A 49 6.08 -18.94 -3.71
C THR A 49 6.74 -20.31 -3.71
N ASP A 50 8.03 -20.38 -3.40
CA ASP A 50 8.77 -21.64 -3.29
C ASP A 50 8.24 -22.55 -2.19
N GLN A 51 8.05 -21.98 -1.00
CA GLN A 51 7.51 -22.71 0.14
C GLN A 51 6.10 -23.22 -0.19
N PHE A 52 5.25 -22.36 -0.75
CA PHE A 52 3.88 -22.74 -1.11
C PHE A 52 3.88 -23.88 -2.15
N TYR A 53 4.73 -23.81 -3.17
CA TYR A 53 4.85 -24.86 -4.18
C TYR A 53 5.27 -26.19 -3.56
N GLU A 54 6.33 -26.23 -2.75
CA GLU A 54 6.82 -27.47 -2.13
C GLU A 54 5.78 -28.10 -1.19
N GLU A 55 5.07 -27.28 -0.40
CA GLU A 55 3.98 -27.75 0.48
C GLU A 55 2.76 -28.29 -0.28
N ASN A 56 2.56 -27.87 -1.54
CA ASN A 56 1.41 -28.22 -2.36
C ASN A 56 1.79 -28.96 -3.66
N LYS A 57 3.02 -29.51 -3.72
CA LYS A 57 3.61 -30.10 -4.93
C LYS A 57 2.79 -31.27 -5.48
N GLN A 58 2.18 -32.06 -4.61
CA GLN A 58 1.31 -33.16 -5.02
C GLN A 58 0.03 -32.64 -5.70
N LEU A 59 -0.59 -31.59 -5.14
CA LEU A 59 -1.76 -30.95 -5.74
C LEU A 59 -1.42 -30.36 -7.11
N TYR A 60 -0.25 -29.74 -7.27
CA TYR A 60 0.20 -29.24 -8.57
C TYR A 60 0.32 -30.37 -9.62
N LYS A 61 0.82 -31.54 -9.23
CA LYS A 61 0.95 -32.72 -10.12
C LYS A 61 -0.39 -33.32 -10.49
N ASP A 62 -1.32 -33.38 -9.55
CA ASP A 62 -2.61 -34.05 -9.72
C ASP A 62 -3.66 -33.15 -10.38
N ASP A 63 -3.69 -31.87 -10.02
CA ASP A 63 -4.65 -30.88 -10.50
C ASP A 63 -4.07 -29.45 -10.41
N LYS A 64 -3.43 -29.03 -11.51
CA LYS A 64 -2.87 -27.67 -11.66
C LYS A 64 -3.90 -26.56 -11.43
N GLN A 65 -5.15 -26.76 -11.87
CA GLN A 65 -6.16 -25.73 -11.76
C GLN A 65 -6.50 -25.47 -10.28
N SER A 66 -6.73 -26.55 -9.53
CA SER A 66 -6.97 -26.46 -8.08
C SER A 66 -5.76 -25.92 -7.32
N PHE A 67 -4.54 -26.25 -7.75
CA PHE A 67 -3.31 -25.67 -7.18
C PHE A 67 -3.28 -24.14 -7.29
N TYR A 68 -3.45 -23.59 -8.50
CA TYR A 68 -3.40 -22.13 -8.69
C TYR A 68 -4.57 -21.40 -8.04
N GLN A 69 -5.76 -22.02 -7.98
CA GLN A 69 -6.88 -21.47 -7.20
C GLN A 69 -6.52 -21.38 -5.72
N LYS A 70 -5.91 -22.42 -5.15
CA LYS A 70 -5.46 -22.42 -3.75
C LYS A 70 -4.34 -21.41 -3.52
N LEU A 71 -3.41 -21.27 -4.46
CA LEU A 71 -2.33 -20.28 -4.42
C LEU A 71 -2.91 -18.86 -4.36
N MET A 72 -3.79 -18.52 -5.29
CA MET A 72 -4.42 -17.19 -5.32
C MET A 72 -5.24 -16.93 -4.06
N ALA A 73 -5.93 -17.94 -3.53
CA ALA A 73 -6.66 -17.82 -2.26
C ALA A 73 -5.72 -17.60 -1.06
N HIS A 74 -4.50 -18.13 -1.09
CA HIS A 74 -3.49 -17.93 -0.05
C HIS A 74 -2.93 -16.51 -0.08
N PHE A 75 -2.31 -16.11 -1.19
CA PHE A 75 -1.63 -14.80 -1.33
C PHE A 75 -2.61 -13.60 -1.32
N PHE A 76 -3.86 -13.79 -1.77
CA PHE A 76 -4.88 -12.73 -1.73
C PHE A 76 -5.93 -12.96 -0.64
N SER A 77 -5.53 -13.56 0.48
CA SER A 77 -6.36 -13.59 1.71
C SER A 77 -6.01 -12.45 2.66
N ASP A 78 -6.85 -12.25 3.67
CA ASP A 78 -6.61 -11.31 4.74
C ASP A 78 -5.60 -11.92 5.74
N HIS A 79 -4.32 -11.61 5.55
CA HIS A 79 -3.21 -12.12 6.35
C HIS A 79 -2.07 -11.11 6.44
N GLU A 80 -1.14 -11.31 7.37
CA GLU A 80 0.05 -10.46 7.53
C GLU A 80 1.38 -11.19 7.26
N ILE A 81 1.35 -12.43 6.76
CA ILE A 81 2.57 -13.21 6.43
C ILE A 81 3.49 -12.42 5.47
N PRO A 82 4.79 -12.22 5.77
CA PRO A 82 5.65 -11.30 5.00
C PRO A 82 6.14 -11.92 3.69
N TYR A 83 5.51 -11.53 2.58
CA TYR A 83 5.87 -11.89 1.20
C TYR A 83 6.26 -10.66 0.36
N GLY A 84 6.70 -9.57 1.00
CA GLY A 84 7.09 -8.33 0.28
C GLY A 84 5.94 -7.47 -0.22
N GLN A 85 4.72 -7.70 0.27
CA GLN A 85 3.54 -6.89 -0.03
C GLN A 85 3.50 -5.57 0.73
N ALA A 86 2.65 -4.65 0.25
CA ALA A 86 2.10 -3.58 1.04
C ALA A 86 0.67 -3.93 1.51
N PHE A 87 0.26 -3.35 2.63
CA PHE A 87 -1.08 -3.45 3.17
C PHE A 87 -1.73 -2.09 3.10
N PHE A 88 -2.87 -2.00 2.42
CA PHE A 88 -3.62 -0.75 2.40
C PHE A 88 -4.06 -0.38 3.83
N ARG A 89 -3.95 0.91 4.12
CA ARG A 89 -4.39 1.56 5.35
C ARG A 89 -5.32 2.70 4.96
N ASN A 90 -6.22 3.07 5.84
CA ASN A 90 -7.14 4.20 5.63
C ASN A 90 -7.43 4.90 6.95
N SER A 91 -6.40 4.98 7.80
CA SER A 91 -6.48 5.57 9.13
C SER A 91 -6.04 7.02 9.10
N LEU A 92 -6.79 7.84 9.82
CA LEU A 92 -6.43 9.23 10.07
C LEU A 92 -5.23 9.29 11.03
N PHE A 93 -4.31 10.20 10.76
CA PHE A 93 -3.17 10.51 11.63
C PHE A 93 -3.12 12.02 11.84
N THR A 94 -3.28 12.45 13.09
CA THR A 94 -3.61 13.84 13.45
C THR A 94 -2.64 14.50 14.42
N PRO A 95 -1.33 14.58 14.10
CA PRO A 95 -0.31 15.06 15.04
C PRO A 95 -0.44 16.55 15.41
N PHE A 96 -1.25 17.34 14.68
CA PHE A 96 -1.43 18.77 14.93
C PHE A 96 -2.83 19.15 15.46
N SER A 97 -3.78 18.21 15.49
CA SER A 97 -5.15 18.47 15.94
C SER A 97 -5.35 18.28 17.45
N LYS A 98 -5.37 19.40 18.19
CA LYS A 98 -5.57 19.40 19.65
C LYS A 98 -6.79 18.57 20.09
N GLY A 99 -6.57 17.70 21.06
CA GLY A 99 -7.60 16.83 21.64
C GLY A 99 -7.81 15.51 20.91
N THR A 100 -6.98 15.18 19.93
CA THR A 100 -6.88 13.81 19.39
C THR A 100 -5.80 13.02 20.11
N PHE A 101 -5.89 11.68 20.03
CA PHE A 101 -4.86 10.79 20.56
C PHE A 101 -3.49 11.07 19.92
N ASP A 102 -3.45 11.23 18.59
CA ASP A 102 -2.19 11.45 17.89
C ASP A 102 -1.52 12.77 18.29
N PHE A 103 -2.31 13.81 18.55
CA PHE A 103 -1.76 15.06 19.05
C PHE A 103 -1.14 14.87 20.44
N GLU A 104 -1.81 14.17 21.34
CA GLU A 104 -1.30 13.93 22.70
C GLU A 104 -0.01 13.08 22.70
N GLU A 105 0.08 12.12 21.78
CA GLU A 105 1.23 11.21 21.68
C GLU A 105 2.40 11.82 20.90
N TRP A 106 2.14 12.51 19.79
CA TRP A 106 3.16 12.84 18.78
C TRP A 106 3.45 14.33 18.63
N ASN A 107 2.61 15.24 19.16
CA ASN A 107 2.76 16.66 18.84
C ASN A 107 4.11 17.24 19.26
N ASP A 108 4.64 16.88 20.44
CA ASP A 108 5.92 17.38 20.93
C ASP A 108 7.08 17.09 19.95
N MET A 109 7.05 15.92 19.29
CA MET A 109 8.00 15.55 18.24
C MET A 109 7.72 16.32 16.93
N PHE A 110 6.46 16.45 16.52
CA PHE A 110 6.08 17.10 15.25
C PHE A 110 6.28 18.62 15.23
N VAL A 111 6.40 19.26 16.39
CA VAL A 111 6.74 20.69 16.49
C VAL A 111 8.25 20.93 16.60
N ASP A 112 9.04 19.88 16.78
CA ASP A 112 10.50 19.95 16.80
C ASP A 112 11.07 19.72 15.38
N GLU A 113 11.65 20.76 14.80
CA GLU A 113 12.22 20.72 13.44
C GLU A 113 13.51 19.89 13.36
N ASP A 114 14.15 19.59 14.50
CA ASP A 114 15.32 18.69 14.55
C ASP A 114 14.91 17.21 14.52
N GLU A 115 13.66 16.89 14.91
CA GLU A 115 13.11 15.52 14.90
C GLU A 115 12.26 15.24 13.65
N VAL A 116 11.54 16.24 13.14
CA VAL A 116 10.60 16.08 12.02
C VAL A 116 10.85 17.11 10.92
N ASN A 117 11.02 16.62 9.69
CA ASN A 117 11.26 17.45 8.52
C ASN A 117 10.10 17.38 7.51
N LEU A 118 9.09 18.24 7.68
CA LEU A 118 7.96 18.34 6.75
C LEU A 118 8.23 19.19 5.50
N THR A 119 9.49 19.55 5.20
CA THR A 119 9.81 20.48 4.11
C THR A 119 9.26 20.03 2.76
N GLU A 120 9.40 18.75 2.41
CA GLU A 120 8.88 18.21 1.15
C GLU A 120 7.34 18.24 1.09
N ILE A 121 6.67 17.90 2.20
CA ILE A 121 5.21 17.93 2.30
C ILE A 121 4.68 19.36 2.16
N ARG A 122 5.31 20.32 2.85
CA ARG A 122 4.93 21.74 2.83
C ARG A 122 5.00 22.37 1.44
N LYS A 123 5.73 21.78 0.48
CA LYS A 123 5.76 22.26 -0.93
C LYS A 123 4.41 22.10 -1.64
N VAL A 124 3.65 21.07 -1.28
CA VAL A 124 2.36 20.74 -1.90
C VAL A 124 1.17 20.95 -0.97
N SER A 125 1.43 21.18 0.32
CA SER A 125 0.43 21.43 1.35
C SER A 125 -0.08 22.87 1.32
N THR A 126 -1.35 23.09 1.66
CA THR A 126 -1.91 24.42 1.94
C THR A 126 -1.82 24.79 3.42
N ASP A 127 -1.63 23.79 4.30
CA ASP A 127 -1.43 23.96 5.73
C ASP A 127 0.05 23.67 6.11
N PRO A 128 0.74 24.55 6.86
CA PRO A 128 2.08 24.28 7.38
C PRO A 128 2.14 23.19 8.48
N SER A 129 0.99 22.87 9.09
CA SER A 129 0.81 21.85 10.14
C SER A 129 -0.32 20.87 9.74
N PRO A 130 -0.16 20.13 8.64
CA PRO A 130 -1.23 19.31 8.09
C PRO A 130 -1.47 18.04 8.90
N ASP A 131 -2.71 17.62 9.02
CA ASP A 131 -3.05 16.23 9.35
C ASP A 131 -2.93 15.33 8.11
N PHE A 132 -2.84 14.02 8.35
CA PHE A 132 -2.51 13.04 7.32
C PHE A 132 -3.50 11.88 7.28
N MET A 133 -3.54 11.20 6.13
CA MET A 133 -4.08 9.84 6.03
C MET A 133 -2.93 8.88 5.82
N VAL A 134 -2.87 7.83 6.64
CA VAL A 134 -2.02 6.66 6.37
C VAL A 134 -2.72 5.82 5.31
N ILE A 135 -2.07 5.61 4.17
CA ILE A 135 -2.67 4.90 3.03
C ILE A 135 -2.13 3.48 2.82
N ALA A 136 -0.92 3.19 3.32
CA ALA A 136 -0.36 1.86 3.25
C ALA A 136 0.76 1.68 4.29
N SER A 137 1.03 0.43 4.61
CA SER A 137 2.25 0.02 5.32
C SER A 137 2.90 -1.17 4.62
N SER A 138 4.21 -1.32 4.70
CA SER A 138 4.96 -2.45 4.13
C SER A 138 5.96 -3.02 5.17
N TYR A 139 6.83 -3.94 4.77
CA TYR A 139 7.88 -4.52 5.63
C TYR A 139 9.30 -4.04 5.28
N GLY A 140 9.46 -3.12 4.33
CA GLY A 140 10.76 -2.62 3.92
C GLY A 140 10.71 -1.12 3.69
N PHE A 141 11.87 -0.46 3.70
CA PHE A 141 11.94 0.99 3.52
C PHE A 141 11.46 1.43 2.12
N PRO A 142 10.56 2.42 2.00
CA PRO A 142 9.72 3.00 3.06
C PRO A 142 8.56 2.06 3.46
N ASP A 143 8.26 1.98 4.75
CA ASP A 143 7.27 1.04 5.28
C ASP A 143 5.97 1.67 5.80
N GLN A 144 5.87 3.00 5.78
CA GLN A 144 4.64 3.73 6.03
C GLN A 144 4.44 4.79 4.95
N TYR A 145 3.19 4.91 4.47
CA TYR A 145 2.84 5.83 3.39
C TYR A 145 1.71 6.77 3.80
N TYR A 146 1.91 8.06 3.56
CA TYR A 146 1.04 9.14 4.02
C TYR A 146 0.59 10.04 2.88
N ILE A 147 -0.57 10.64 3.05
CA ILE A 147 -1.07 11.77 2.24
C ILE A 147 -1.39 12.92 3.18
N SER A 148 -0.91 14.13 2.87
CA SER A 148 -1.37 15.35 3.55
C SER A 148 -2.83 15.63 3.19
N LEU A 149 -3.70 15.81 4.18
CA LEU A 149 -5.10 16.14 3.94
C LEU A 149 -5.29 17.55 3.34
N SER A 150 -4.27 18.39 3.45
CA SER A 150 -4.29 19.74 2.90
C SER A 150 -3.47 19.88 1.61
N ASP A 151 -3.12 18.76 0.96
CA ASP A 151 -2.49 18.74 -0.37
C ASP A 151 -3.29 19.59 -1.37
N GLN A 152 -2.62 20.46 -2.11
CA GLN A 152 -3.26 21.37 -3.08
C GLN A 152 -4.00 20.60 -4.19
N ASN A 153 -3.56 19.39 -4.52
CA ASN A 153 -4.18 18.52 -5.52
C ASN A 153 -5.06 17.45 -4.86
N GLN A 154 -6.20 17.89 -4.32
CA GLN A 154 -7.19 17.03 -3.64
C GLN A 154 -7.72 15.86 -4.51
N GLU A 155 -7.63 15.96 -5.83
CA GLU A 155 -8.14 14.93 -6.74
C GLU A 155 -7.11 13.84 -7.07
N ASN A 156 -5.82 14.12 -6.91
CA ASN A 156 -4.70 13.19 -7.12
C ASN A 156 -3.49 13.63 -6.27
N PRO A 157 -3.60 13.51 -4.93
CA PRO A 157 -2.61 14.07 -4.00
C PRO A 157 -1.26 13.36 -4.12
N THR A 158 -0.23 13.98 -3.55
CA THR A 158 1.09 13.36 -3.42
C THR A 158 1.10 12.34 -2.29
N VAL A 159 1.74 11.21 -2.54
CA VAL A 159 2.04 10.20 -1.52
C VAL A 159 3.46 10.43 -1.01
N PHE A 160 3.65 10.28 0.29
CA PHE A 160 4.94 10.37 0.95
C PHE A 160 5.25 9.07 1.66
N GLY A 161 6.47 8.56 1.49
CA GLY A 161 6.97 7.40 2.19
C GLY A 161 7.84 7.83 3.37
N THR A 162 7.82 7.02 4.42
CA THR A 162 8.72 7.14 5.56
C THR A 162 8.90 5.77 6.19
N ASP A 163 9.83 5.68 7.12
CA ASP A 163 10.19 4.48 7.85
C ASP A 163 9.67 4.57 9.29
N HIS A 164 9.19 3.47 9.84
CA HIS A 164 8.65 3.46 11.20
C HIS A 164 9.73 3.65 12.29
N GLU A 165 11.02 3.48 12.00
CA GLU A 165 12.10 3.72 12.97
C GLU A 165 12.48 5.20 13.01
N VAL A 166 12.49 5.88 11.87
CA VAL A 166 12.93 7.28 11.77
C VAL A 166 11.78 8.28 11.57
N PHE A 167 10.56 7.81 11.35
CA PHE A 167 9.36 8.62 11.12
C PHE A 167 9.66 9.80 10.16
N PHE A 168 9.00 10.94 10.36
CA PHE A 168 9.09 12.10 9.47
C PHE A 168 10.43 12.85 9.51
N SER A 169 11.48 12.30 10.14
CA SER A 169 12.84 12.82 9.97
C SER A 169 13.38 12.56 8.55
N GLU A 170 12.97 11.45 7.93
CA GLU A 170 13.24 11.11 6.53
C GLU A 170 11.94 10.85 5.77
N ILE A 171 11.76 11.59 4.67
CA ILE A 171 10.57 11.53 3.84
C ILE A 171 10.97 11.33 2.37
N THR A 172 10.38 10.35 1.72
CA THR A 172 10.46 10.13 0.28
C THR A 172 9.21 10.66 -0.41
N ASN A 173 9.37 11.28 -1.59
CA ASN A 173 8.25 11.64 -2.44
C ASN A 173 7.93 10.45 -3.36
N GLU A 174 6.75 9.87 -3.20
CA GLU A 174 6.32 8.64 -3.85
C GLU A 174 5.49 8.92 -5.13
N GLY A 175 5.47 10.17 -5.58
CA GLY A 175 4.68 10.61 -6.72
C GLY A 175 3.22 10.85 -6.37
N SER A 176 2.35 10.87 -7.38
CA SER A 176 0.92 11.06 -7.16
C SER A 176 0.23 9.77 -6.70
N LEU A 177 -0.96 9.86 -6.10
CA LEU A 177 -1.74 8.69 -5.70
C LEU A 177 -2.01 7.73 -6.86
N SER A 178 -2.21 8.27 -8.07
CA SER A 178 -2.30 7.48 -9.30
C SER A 178 -1.02 6.70 -9.60
N ASP A 179 0.14 7.33 -9.45
CA ASP A 179 1.45 6.68 -9.66
C ASP A 179 1.75 5.66 -8.57
N PHE A 180 1.34 5.93 -7.33
CA PHE A 180 1.43 5.01 -6.21
C PHE A 180 0.72 3.69 -6.52
N PHE A 181 -0.55 3.73 -6.91
CA PHE A 181 -1.30 2.50 -7.18
C PHE A 181 -0.83 1.73 -8.42
N LYS A 182 -0.31 2.42 -9.44
CA LYS A 182 0.22 1.77 -10.66
C LYS A 182 1.42 0.87 -10.42
N ARG A 183 2.10 1.01 -9.28
CA ARG A 183 3.22 0.14 -8.89
C ARG A 183 2.79 -1.23 -8.41
N PHE A 184 1.50 -1.51 -8.28
CA PHE A 184 1.01 -2.79 -7.81
C PHE A 184 0.48 -3.67 -8.96
N LEU A 185 0.66 -4.98 -8.81
CA LEU A 185 0.19 -5.99 -9.73
C LEU A 185 -1.32 -6.21 -9.58
N SER A 186 -2.00 -6.44 -10.70
CA SER A 186 -3.33 -7.06 -10.64
C SER A 186 -3.20 -8.52 -10.21
N LYS A 187 -4.30 -9.12 -9.74
CA LYS A 187 -4.36 -10.58 -9.48
C LYS A 187 -3.97 -11.41 -10.70
N GLU A 188 -4.33 -10.96 -11.89
CA GLU A 188 -4.01 -11.64 -13.14
C GLU A 188 -2.52 -11.56 -13.47
N ASP A 189 -1.89 -10.39 -13.29
CA ASP A 189 -0.47 -10.21 -13.58
C ASP A 189 0.41 -10.92 -12.55
N PHE A 190 0.01 -10.88 -11.27
CA PHE A 190 0.62 -11.70 -10.22
C PHE A 190 0.59 -13.19 -10.59
N LEU A 191 -0.58 -13.70 -10.98
CA LEU A 191 -0.72 -15.11 -11.34
C LEU A 191 0.18 -15.48 -12.52
N LYS A 192 0.24 -14.66 -13.58
CA LYS A 192 1.11 -14.91 -14.73
C LYS A 192 2.59 -15.01 -14.34
N ILE A 193 3.05 -14.12 -13.46
CA ILE A 193 4.45 -14.13 -12.99
C ILE A 193 4.74 -15.43 -12.23
N VAL A 194 3.85 -15.80 -11.30
CA VAL A 194 4.01 -17.00 -10.48
C VAL A 194 3.90 -18.28 -11.30
N GLU A 195 2.94 -18.36 -12.23
CA GLU A 195 2.81 -19.47 -13.18
C GLU A 195 4.10 -19.63 -13.99
N ASN A 196 4.60 -18.55 -14.59
CA ASN A 196 5.83 -18.58 -15.37
C ASN A 196 7.02 -19.10 -14.55
N TYR A 197 7.17 -18.64 -13.31
CA TYR A 197 8.22 -19.09 -12.41
C TYR A 197 8.10 -20.57 -12.08
N ILE A 198 6.92 -21.01 -11.63
CA ILE A 198 6.71 -22.41 -11.24
C ILE A 198 6.92 -23.34 -12.44
N GLU A 199 6.40 -22.99 -13.62
CA GLU A 199 6.44 -23.84 -14.80
C GLU A 199 7.82 -23.92 -15.47
N ASN A 200 8.62 -22.85 -15.40
CA ASN A 200 9.91 -22.79 -16.09
C ASN A 200 11.13 -22.97 -15.19
N GLU A 201 11.02 -22.67 -13.89
CA GLU A 201 12.18 -22.70 -12.98
C GLU A 201 12.04 -23.73 -11.85
N LYS A 202 10.81 -24.11 -11.46
CA LYS A 202 10.55 -25.05 -10.34
C LYS A 202 9.97 -26.39 -10.73
N THR A 203 9.60 -26.58 -12.00
CA THR A 203 9.26 -27.93 -12.46
C THR A 203 10.52 -28.79 -12.39
N ASP A 204 10.41 -29.99 -11.80
CA ASP A 204 11.46 -31.02 -11.76
C ASP A 204 11.72 -31.60 -13.19
N LYS A 205 11.87 -30.76 -14.22
CA LYS A 205 12.25 -31.19 -15.57
C LYS A 205 13.62 -31.85 -15.57
#